data_AF-A0A1V5I075-F1
#
_entry.id   AF-A0A1V5I075-F1
#
_cell.length_a   1.000
_cell.length_b   1.000
_cell.length_c   1.000
_cell.angle_alpha   90.00
_cell.angle_beta   90.00
_cell.angle_gamma   90.00
#
_symmetry.space_group_name_H-M   'P 1'
#
loop_
_entity.id
_entity.type
_entity.pdbx_description
1 polymer ?
#
loop_
_entity_poly.entity_id
_entity_poly.type
_entity_poly.pdbx_seq_one_letter_code
_entity_poly.pdbx_strand_id
1 'polypeptide(L)'
;MDYRATIGRVNESWRALAPNLDKAALKHIGDKEDKNGVLLGCFTPSYYKRGKLIQSGEVLYAYVFKAFRQDQDESQIRFPTWLLFSPAKDFEADPMQLKPIADHLLALAHEEKPAPEFKKLSYAISDNFADASYLELPVALTGGKLVYLSIIYCRTHTMPSFHLGLNLILANQAISKEVLYLPAEYWDKEWASFYEPLGK
;
A
#
# COMPACT_ATOMS: atom_id res chain seq x y z
N MET A 1 -3.46 15.19 -13.93
CA MET A 1 -3.34 15.37 -12.48
C MET A 1 -1.92 15.81 -12.19
N ASP A 2 -1.74 16.85 -11.39
CA ASP A 2 -0.41 17.21 -10.86
C ASP A 2 -0.17 16.35 -9.61
N TYR A 3 0.55 15.25 -9.78
CA TYR A 3 0.81 14.29 -8.70
C TYR A 3 1.50 14.94 -7.50
N ARG A 4 2.46 15.82 -7.74
CA ARG A 4 3.24 16.44 -6.68
C ARG A 4 2.40 17.41 -5.86
N ALA A 5 1.60 18.25 -6.53
CA ALA A 5 0.69 19.15 -5.84
C ALA A 5 -0.37 18.37 -5.06
N THR A 6 -0.90 17.30 -5.65
CA THR A 6 -1.93 16.45 -5.03
C THR A 6 -1.41 15.79 -3.76
N ILE A 7 -0.29 15.06 -3.82
CA ILE A 7 0.26 14.38 -2.63
C ILE A 7 0.69 15.38 -1.56
N GLY A 8 1.13 16.58 -1.96
CA GLY A 8 1.46 17.67 -1.04
C GLY A 8 0.24 18.13 -0.23
N ARG A 9 -0.89 18.40 -0.89
CA ARG A 9 -2.14 18.81 -0.22
C ARG A 9 -2.73 17.70 0.66
N VAL A 10 -2.70 16.45 0.18
CA VAL A 10 -3.16 15.30 0.96
C VAL A 10 -2.33 15.16 2.23
N ASN A 11 -1.00 15.26 2.14
CA ASN A 11 -0.13 15.21 3.31
C ASN A 11 -0.33 16.39 4.27
N GLU A 12 -0.52 17.61 3.77
CA GLU A 12 -0.81 18.78 4.61
C GLU A 12 -2.11 18.57 5.40
N SER A 13 -3.17 18.16 4.71
CA SER A 13 -4.47 17.86 5.32
C SER A 13 -4.36 16.73 6.35
N TRP A 14 -3.64 15.66 6.00
CA TRP A 14 -3.42 14.52 6.89
C TRP A 14 -2.65 14.91 8.15
N ARG A 15 -1.57 15.69 8.03
CA ARG A 15 -0.77 16.14 9.19
C ARG A 15 -1.56 17.02 10.15
N ALA A 16 -2.51 17.81 9.64
CA ALA A 16 -3.41 18.60 10.48
C ALA A 16 -4.47 17.74 11.20
N LEU A 17 -4.97 16.71 10.51
CA LEU A 17 -6.04 15.84 11.00
C LEU A 17 -5.54 14.74 11.95
N ALA A 18 -4.48 14.03 11.57
CA ALA A 18 -4.02 12.78 12.19
C ALA A 18 -3.78 12.86 13.72
N PRO A 19 -3.23 13.96 14.28
CA PRO A 19 -3.07 14.10 15.73
C PRO A 19 -4.39 14.17 16.50
N ASN A 20 -5.47 14.60 15.84
CA ASN A 20 -6.78 14.86 16.43
C ASN A 20 -7.80 13.75 16.15
N LEU A 21 -7.39 12.67 15.48
CA LEU A 21 -8.25 11.51 15.24
C LEU A 21 -8.70 10.89 16.55
N ASP A 22 -10.00 10.64 16.66
CA ASP A 22 -10.56 9.98 17.83
C ASP A 22 -10.23 8.47 17.84
N LYS A 23 -10.62 7.79 18.93
CA LYS A 23 -10.38 6.35 19.06
C LYS A 23 -11.14 5.52 18.03
N ALA A 24 -12.28 5.99 17.54
CA ALA A 24 -13.08 5.26 16.55
C ALA A 24 -12.39 5.30 15.19
N ALA A 25 -11.97 6.47 14.73
CA ALA A 25 -11.23 6.65 13.49
C ALA A 25 -9.90 5.89 13.49
N LEU A 26 -9.14 5.94 14.60
CA LEU A 26 -7.91 5.16 14.76
C LEU A 26 -8.16 3.65 14.65
N LYS A 27 -9.32 3.17 15.11
CA LYS A 27 -9.69 1.75 14.97
C LYS A 27 -10.10 1.41 13.54
N HIS A 28 -10.87 2.29 12.91
CA HIS A 28 -11.33 2.17 11.52
C HIS A 28 -10.15 2.02 10.56
N ILE A 29 -9.25 3.01 10.56
CA ILE A 29 -8.02 3.00 9.75
C ILE A 29 -7.14 1.81 10.14
N GLY A 30 -7.10 1.47 11.43
CA GLY A 30 -6.18 0.50 12.02
C GLY A 30 -6.57 -0.98 11.94
N ASP A 31 -7.71 -1.38 11.39
CA ASP A 31 -8.23 -2.77 11.49
C ASP A 31 -8.54 -3.25 12.90
N LYS A 32 -9.07 -2.35 13.75
CA LYS A 32 -9.35 -2.66 15.16
C LYS A 32 -10.84 -2.58 15.49
N GLU A 33 -11.70 -2.66 14.48
CA GLU A 33 -13.15 -2.55 14.64
C GLU A 33 -13.77 -3.87 15.12
N ASP A 34 -13.30 -5.01 14.61
CA ASP A 34 -13.84 -6.32 14.95
C ASP A 34 -12.83 -7.20 15.72
N LYS A 35 -13.34 -8.27 16.33
CA LYS A 35 -12.53 -9.20 17.12
C LYS A 35 -11.48 -9.90 16.26
N ASN A 36 -11.76 -10.12 14.96
CA ASN A 36 -10.86 -10.79 14.03
C ASN A 36 -9.66 -9.91 13.67
N GLY A 37 -9.87 -8.62 13.41
CA GLY A 37 -8.82 -7.64 13.17
C GLY A 37 -7.90 -7.48 14.38
N VAL A 38 -8.47 -7.46 15.59
CA VAL A 38 -7.69 -7.44 16.85
C VAL A 38 -6.87 -8.71 17.04
N LEU A 39 -7.46 -9.90 16.81
CA LEU A 39 -6.78 -11.19 16.91
C LEU A 39 -5.63 -11.31 15.91
N LEU A 40 -5.85 -10.98 14.64
CA LEU A 40 -4.81 -10.94 13.60
C LEU A 40 -3.69 -9.97 13.97
N GLY A 41 -4.06 -8.86 14.59
CA GLY A 41 -3.13 -7.90 15.13
C GLY A 41 -2.22 -8.43 16.23
N CYS A 42 -2.73 -9.27 17.13
CA CYS A 42 -1.91 -9.93 18.16
C CYS A 42 -0.82 -10.84 17.56
N PHE A 43 -1.07 -11.41 16.37
CA PHE A 43 -0.10 -12.25 15.66
C PHE A 43 0.84 -11.45 14.73
N THR A 44 0.64 -10.14 14.61
CA THR A 44 1.48 -9.27 13.78
C THR A 44 2.39 -8.42 14.68
N PRO A 45 3.70 -8.70 14.77
CA PRO A 45 4.59 -8.08 15.75
C PRO A 45 4.64 -6.55 15.71
N SER A 46 4.30 -5.93 14.57
CA SER A 46 4.32 -4.46 14.39
C SER A 46 2.98 -3.77 14.63
N TYR A 47 1.91 -4.53 14.90
CA TYR A 47 0.54 -4.04 15.00
C TYR A 47 0.29 -3.06 16.16
N TYR A 48 1.10 -3.15 17.22
CA TYR A 48 1.04 -2.19 18.34
C TYR A 48 1.49 -0.79 17.90
N LYS A 49 2.32 -0.67 16.85
CA LYS A 49 2.80 0.61 16.32
C LYS A 49 1.86 1.21 15.27
N ARG A 50 0.80 0.50 14.88
CA ARG A 50 -0.15 0.95 13.85
C ARG A 50 -0.80 2.30 14.17
N GLY A 51 -1.18 2.53 15.43
CA GLY A 51 -1.74 3.82 15.85
C GLY A 51 -0.74 4.97 15.66
N LYS A 52 0.54 4.73 15.97
CA LYS A 52 1.62 5.71 15.75
C LYS A 52 1.88 5.93 14.26
N LEU A 53 1.77 4.89 13.42
CA LEU A 53 1.83 5.03 11.97
C LEU A 53 0.68 5.90 11.45
N ILE A 54 -0.53 5.73 11.96
CA ILE A 54 -1.68 6.56 11.55
C ILE A 54 -1.42 8.02 11.93
N GLN A 55 -0.93 8.26 13.15
CA GLN A 55 -0.73 9.62 13.67
C GLN A 55 0.50 10.36 13.10
N SER A 56 1.51 9.63 12.62
CA SER A 56 2.82 10.20 12.27
C SER A 56 3.41 9.65 10.98
N GLY A 57 2.64 8.85 10.24
CA GLY A 57 3.00 8.34 8.93
C GLY A 57 2.88 9.41 7.85
N GLU A 58 3.49 9.15 6.71
CA GLU A 58 3.39 9.98 5.52
C GLU A 58 2.46 9.30 4.51
N VAL A 59 1.68 10.11 3.80
CA VAL A 59 0.87 9.62 2.68
C VAL A 59 1.77 9.54 1.46
N LEU A 60 1.87 8.35 0.87
CA LEU A 60 2.66 8.10 -0.34
C LEU A 60 1.78 7.52 -1.45
N TYR A 61 2.23 7.70 -2.69
CA TYR A 61 1.72 6.91 -3.81
C TYR A 61 2.26 5.48 -3.75
N ALA A 62 1.38 4.53 -4.02
CA ALA A 62 1.72 3.14 -4.24
C ALA A 62 1.12 2.65 -5.56
N TYR A 63 1.88 1.88 -6.32
CA TYR A 63 1.39 1.17 -7.50
C TYR A 63 1.08 -0.28 -7.13
N VAL A 64 -0.21 -0.62 -7.08
CA VAL A 64 -0.71 -1.95 -6.76
C VAL A 64 -0.84 -2.76 -8.04
N PHE A 65 -0.08 -3.84 -8.16
CA PHE A 65 0.05 -4.58 -9.43
C PHE A 65 -0.47 -6.01 -9.38
N LYS A 66 -0.70 -6.54 -8.18
CA LYS A 66 -1.31 -7.85 -7.96
C LYS A 66 -2.25 -7.77 -6.78
N ALA A 67 -3.37 -8.46 -6.87
CA ALA A 67 -4.30 -8.71 -5.77
C ALA A 67 -4.72 -10.18 -5.86
N PHE A 68 -4.91 -10.82 -4.72
CA PHE A 68 -5.43 -12.19 -4.68
C PHE A 68 -6.77 -12.20 -3.96
N ARG A 69 -7.85 -12.22 -4.75
CA ARG A 69 -9.21 -12.49 -4.27
C ARG A 69 -9.51 -13.94 -4.58
N GLN A 70 -10.11 -14.66 -3.64
CA GLN A 70 -10.58 -16.00 -3.93
C GLN A 70 -11.76 -15.88 -4.89
N ASP A 71 -11.66 -16.49 -6.08
CA ASP A 71 -12.65 -16.33 -7.14
C ASP A 71 -14.07 -16.57 -6.60
N GLN A 72 -14.96 -15.61 -6.85
CA GLN A 72 -16.40 -15.59 -6.55
C GLN A 72 -16.86 -15.22 -5.13
N ASP A 73 -15.97 -14.88 -4.20
CA ASP A 73 -16.42 -14.37 -2.90
C ASP A 73 -16.40 -12.84 -2.83
N GLU A 74 -17.45 -12.19 -3.36
CA GLU A 74 -17.69 -10.76 -3.13
C GLU A 74 -17.84 -10.41 -1.65
N SER A 75 -18.08 -11.40 -0.78
CA SER A 75 -18.10 -11.21 0.67
C SER A 75 -16.69 -11.18 1.28
N GLN A 76 -15.62 -11.40 0.51
CA GLN A 76 -14.26 -11.30 1.01
C GLN A 76 -13.92 -9.85 1.39
N ILE A 77 -14.15 -9.53 2.67
CA ILE A 77 -13.93 -8.21 3.27
C ILE A 77 -12.45 -7.80 3.22
N ARG A 78 -11.54 -8.78 3.15
CA ARG A 78 -10.09 -8.57 3.25
C ARG A 78 -9.30 -9.51 2.33
N PHE A 79 -8.42 -8.95 1.50
CA PHE A 79 -7.58 -9.70 0.56
C PHE A 79 -6.18 -9.09 0.43
N PRO A 80 -5.11 -9.90 0.22
CA PRO A 80 -3.76 -9.39 0.06
C PRO A 80 -3.56 -8.72 -1.31
N THR A 81 -2.71 -7.71 -1.29
CA THR A 81 -2.33 -6.87 -2.44
C THR A 81 -0.84 -6.65 -2.42
N TRP A 82 -0.20 -6.69 -3.59
CA TRP A 82 1.21 -6.42 -3.76
C TRP A 82 1.36 -5.04 -4.36
N LEU A 83 2.13 -4.21 -3.69
CA LEU A 83 2.32 -2.83 -4.09
C LEU A 83 3.79 -2.43 -4.07
N LEU A 84 4.11 -1.50 -4.97
CA LEU A 84 5.38 -0.81 -5.00
C LEU A 84 5.20 0.62 -4.53
N PHE A 85 6.14 1.13 -3.75
CA PHE A 85 6.15 2.52 -3.34
C PHE A 85 7.57 2.99 -3.04
N SER A 86 7.76 4.30 -3.00
CA SER A 86 9.04 4.92 -2.68
C SER A 86 8.81 6.21 -1.91
N PRO A 87 9.64 6.51 -0.89
CA PRO A 87 9.66 7.82 -0.24
C PRO A 87 10.48 8.86 -1.05
N ALA A 88 11.05 8.50 -2.20
CA ALA A 88 11.87 9.43 -2.99
C ALA A 88 11.00 10.41 -3.78
N LYS A 89 11.38 11.70 -3.75
CA LYS A 89 10.64 12.82 -4.37
C LYS A 89 10.38 12.66 -5.86
N ASP A 90 11.22 11.92 -6.58
CA ASP A 90 11.02 11.62 -8.00
C ASP A 90 9.69 10.90 -8.26
N PHE A 91 9.28 10.00 -7.35
CA PHE A 91 8.02 9.26 -7.46
C PHE A 91 6.82 10.06 -6.97
N GLU A 92 7.02 11.16 -6.23
CA GLU A 92 5.94 12.12 -5.96
C GLU A 92 5.58 12.90 -7.22
N ALA A 93 6.58 13.24 -8.06
CA ALA A 93 6.38 13.99 -9.29
C ALA A 93 5.78 13.13 -10.40
N ASP A 94 6.23 11.88 -10.51
CA ASP A 94 5.69 10.91 -11.47
C ASP A 94 5.67 9.49 -10.86
N PRO A 95 4.59 9.13 -10.15
CA PRO A 95 4.45 7.81 -9.53
C PRO A 95 4.23 6.69 -10.56
N MET A 96 3.92 7.01 -11.82
CA MET A 96 3.75 6.01 -12.88
C MET A 96 5.06 5.34 -13.28
N GLN A 97 6.21 5.91 -12.89
CA GLN A 97 7.53 5.24 -12.96
C GLN A 97 7.55 3.88 -12.25
N LEU A 98 6.65 3.63 -11.30
CA LEU A 98 6.54 2.33 -10.61
C LEU A 98 5.93 1.24 -11.50
N LYS A 99 5.13 1.59 -12.51
CA LYS A 99 4.48 0.63 -13.40
C LYS A 99 5.46 -0.27 -14.16
N PRO A 100 6.47 0.24 -14.89
CA PRO A 100 7.41 -0.63 -15.61
C PRO A 100 8.20 -1.53 -14.66
N ILE A 101 8.48 -1.08 -13.44
CA ILE A 101 9.11 -1.92 -12.40
C ILE A 101 8.16 -3.07 -12.03
N ALA A 102 6.88 -2.77 -11.80
CA ALA A 102 5.88 -3.80 -11.52
C ALA A 102 5.69 -4.79 -12.67
N ASP A 103 5.70 -4.33 -13.93
CA ASP A 103 5.62 -5.20 -15.10
C ASP A 103 6.82 -6.17 -15.15
N HIS A 104 8.04 -5.70 -14.84
CA HIS A 104 9.22 -6.57 -14.71
C HIS A 104 9.11 -7.57 -13.55
N LEU A 105 8.56 -7.15 -12.41
CA LEU A 105 8.36 -8.04 -11.26
C LEU A 105 7.37 -9.17 -11.58
N LEU A 106 6.30 -8.86 -12.30
CA LEU A 106 5.35 -9.87 -12.76
C LEU A 106 6.02 -10.86 -13.71
N ALA A 107 6.90 -10.41 -14.61
CA ALA A 107 7.67 -11.32 -15.46
C ALA A 107 8.60 -12.24 -14.64
N LEU A 108 9.31 -11.70 -13.65
CA LEU A 108 10.17 -12.49 -12.73
C LEU A 108 9.40 -13.56 -11.94
N ALA A 109 8.12 -13.36 -11.67
CA ALA A 109 7.28 -14.33 -10.97
C ALA A 109 6.98 -15.59 -11.81
N HIS A 110 7.09 -15.48 -13.14
CA HIS A 110 6.87 -16.57 -14.09
C HIS A 110 8.16 -17.26 -14.54
N GLU A 111 9.33 -16.80 -14.09
CA GLU A 111 10.60 -17.47 -14.38
C GLU A 111 10.73 -18.78 -13.59
N GLU A 112 10.96 -19.90 -14.28
CA GLU A 112 11.17 -21.20 -13.63
C GLU A 112 12.45 -21.24 -12.77
N LYS A 113 13.46 -20.46 -13.16
CA LYS A 113 14.80 -20.44 -12.54
C LYS A 113 15.30 -19.00 -12.41
N PRO A 114 14.74 -18.19 -11.48
CA PRO A 114 15.20 -16.84 -11.26
C PRO A 114 16.65 -16.83 -10.80
N ALA A 115 17.39 -15.79 -11.17
CA ALA A 115 18.76 -15.60 -10.69
C ALA A 115 18.82 -15.58 -9.15
N PRO A 116 19.92 -16.03 -8.51
CA PRO A 116 20.01 -16.13 -7.06
C PRO A 116 19.63 -14.85 -6.31
N GLU A 117 20.02 -13.68 -6.84
CA GLU A 117 19.69 -12.37 -6.29
C GLU A 117 18.19 -12.03 -6.31
N PHE A 118 17.43 -12.62 -7.23
CA PHE A 118 15.99 -12.39 -7.37
C PHE A 118 15.14 -13.49 -6.71
N LYS A 119 15.74 -14.58 -6.23
CA LYS A 119 14.99 -15.72 -5.67
C LYS A 119 14.03 -15.33 -4.55
N LYS A 120 14.46 -14.46 -3.63
CA LYS A 120 13.61 -13.96 -2.54
C LYS A 120 12.44 -13.13 -3.07
N LEU A 121 12.70 -12.29 -4.07
CA LEU A 121 11.73 -11.40 -4.67
C LEU A 121 10.69 -12.19 -5.49
N SER A 122 11.16 -13.13 -6.32
CA SER A 122 10.31 -14.05 -7.07
C SER A 122 9.40 -14.85 -6.13
N TYR A 123 9.94 -15.41 -5.04
CA TYR A 123 9.11 -16.09 -4.03
C TYR A 123 8.04 -15.17 -3.42
N ALA A 124 8.42 -13.94 -3.04
CA ALA A 124 7.49 -12.97 -2.46
C ALA A 124 6.34 -12.58 -3.42
N ILE A 125 6.57 -12.63 -4.73
CA ILE A 125 5.56 -12.29 -5.73
C ILE A 125 4.73 -13.51 -6.13
N SER A 126 5.33 -14.69 -6.25
CA SER A 126 4.65 -15.89 -6.74
C SER A 126 3.79 -16.58 -5.67
N ASP A 127 4.21 -16.57 -4.40
CA ASP A 127 3.46 -17.18 -3.31
C ASP A 127 2.37 -16.22 -2.78
N ASN A 128 1.10 -16.64 -2.84
CA ASN A 128 -0.03 -15.85 -2.33
C ASN A 128 -0.05 -15.73 -0.80
N PHE A 129 0.72 -16.56 -0.09
CA PHE A 129 0.88 -16.53 1.36
C PHE A 129 2.21 -15.92 1.81
N ALA A 130 3.02 -15.42 0.88
CA ALA A 130 4.21 -14.67 1.23
C ALA A 130 3.84 -13.41 2.04
N ASP A 131 4.74 -13.04 2.94
CA ASP A 131 4.74 -11.75 3.59
C ASP A 131 5.99 -10.98 3.18
N ALA A 132 5.80 -9.72 2.80
CA ALA A 132 6.87 -8.80 2.50
C ALA A 132 6.46 -7.43 3.02
N SER A 133 7.30 -6.87 3.88
CA SER A 133 7.09 -5.54 4.46
C SER A 133 8.36 -4.73 4.23
N TYR A 134 8.27 -3.69 3.41
CA TYR A 134 9.41 -2.86 3.00
C TYR A 134 10.57 -3.70 2.43
N LEU A 135 10.27 -4.67 1.57
CA LEU A 135 11.30 -5.43 0.86
C LEU A 135 11.92 -4.53 -0.20
N GLU A 136 13.15 -4.07 0.05
CA GLU A 136 13.89 -3.24 -0.89
C GLU A 136 14.15 -4.00 -2.20
N LEU A 137 13.85 -3.36 -3.32
CA LEU A 137 14.11 -3.91 -4.64
C LEU A 137 15.59 -3.72 -5.03
N PRO A 138 16.20 -4.71 -5.71
CA PRO A 138 17.54 -4.56 -6.24
C PRO A 138 17.67 -3.36 -7.18
N VAL A 139 18.77 -2.62 -7.06
CA VAL A 139 19.07 -1.42 -7.86
C VAL A 139 19.00 -1.64 -9.37
N ALA A 140 19.26 -2.88 -9.82
CA ALA A 140 19.16 -3.28 -11.21
C ALA A 140 17.74 -3.15 -11.79
N LEU A 141 16.71 -3.28 -10.94
CA LEU A 141 15.30 -3.17 -11.34
C LEU A 141 14.77 -1.74 -11.24
N THR A 142 15.41 -0.90 -10.42
CA THR A 142 14.89 0.43 -10.06
C THR A 142 15.67 1.59 -10.68
N GLY A 143 16.72 1.29 -11.46
CA GLY A 143 17.62 2.31 -11.99
C GLY A 143 18.38 3.06 -10.89
N GLY A 144 18.71 2.38 -9.79
CA GLY A 144 19.40 2.97 -8.64
C GLY A 144 18.51 3.74 -7.66
N LYS A 145 17.19 3.78 -7.88
CA LYS A 145 16.25 4.44 -6.97
C LYS A 145 15.80 3.50 -5.84
N LEU A 146 15.54 4.07 -4.67
CA LEU A 146 14.98 3.31 -3.55
C LEU A 146 13.51 2.99 -3.83
N VAL A 147 13.16 1.71 -3.93
CA VAL A 147 11.77 1.25 -4.11
C VAL A 147 11.54 0.04 -3.22
N TYR A 148 10.38 0.01 -2.58
CA TYR A 148 9.97 -1.09 -1.72
C TYR A 148 8.83 -1.87 -2.34
N LEU A 149 8.87 -3.19 -2.20
CA LEU A 149 7.73 -4.08 -2.30
C LEU A 149 7.13 -4.30 -0.91
N SER A 150 5.82 -4.12 -0.80
CA SER A 150 5.04 -4.58 0.35
C SER A 150 3.83 -5.38 -0.09
N ILE A 151 3.50 -6.40 0.71
CA ILE A 151 2.26 -7.17 0.62
C ILE A 151 1.39 -6.71 1.78
N ILE A 152 0.28 -6.05 1.46
CA ILE A 152 -0.65 -5.55 2.47
C ILE A 152 -2.06 -6.00 2.18
N TYR A 153 -2.89 -6.02 3.20
CA TYR A 153 -4.28 -6.37 3.06
C TYR A 153 -5.12 -5.13 2.71
N CYS A 154 -5.81 -5.20 1.58
CA CYS A 154 -6.89 -4.27 1.26
C CYS A 154 -8.17 -4.71 1.95
N ARG A 155 -9.01 -3.74 2.33
CA ARG A 155 -10.36 -3.99 2.82
C ARG A 155 -11.39 -3.24 2.03
N THR A 156 -12.46 -3.92 1.65
CA THR A 156 -13.49 -3.37 0.79
C THR A 156 -14.28 -2.25 1.47
N HIS A 157 -14.43 -2.24 2.79
CA HIS A 157 -15.14 -1.15 3.48
C HIS A 157 -14.33 0.16 3.56
N THR A 158 -13.00 0.09 3.68
CA THR A 158 -12.14 1.30 3.66
C THR A 158 -11.76 1.73 2.25
N MET A 159 -11.82 0.79 1.30
CA MET A 159 -11.47 0.96 -0.12
C MET A 159 -12.53 0.29 -1.01
N PRO A 160 -13.77 0.81 -1.06
CA PRO A 160 -14.86 0.18 -1.82
C PRO A 160 -14.59 0.13 -3.32
N SER A 161 -13.99 1.19 -3.86
CA SER A 161 -13.64 1.29 -5.29
C SER A 161 -12.22 0.76 -5.58
N PHE A 162 -11.70 -0.18 -4.79
CA PHE A 162 -10.34 -0.70 -4.98
C PHE A 162 -10.11 -1.20 -6.41
N HIS A 163 -9.03 -0.74 -7.03
CA HIS A 163 -8.54 -1.24 -8.31
C HIS A 163 -7.01 -1.33 -8.33
N LEU A 164 -6.48 -2.15 -9.26
CA LEU A 164 -5.04 -2.18 -9.54
C LEU A 164 -4.59 -0.84 -10.15
N GLY A 165 -3.34 -0.47 -9.93
CA GLY A 165 -2.77 0.81 -10.31
C GLY A 165 -2.47 1.69 -9.10
N LEU A 166 -2.51 3.01 -9.29
CA LEU A 166 -2.11 3.95 -8.26
C LEU A 166 -3.15 4.04 -7.12
N ASN A 167 -2.65 3.96 -5.90
CA ASN A 167 -3.39 4.03 -4.65
C ASN A 167 -2.63 4.94 -3.66
N LEU A 168 -3.34 5.47 -2.66
CA LEU A 168 -2.73 6.20 -1.54
C LEU A 168 -2.52 5.27 -0.34
N ILE A 169 -1.34 5.35 0.26
CA ILE A 169 -0.96 4.56 1.42
C ILE A 169 -0.38 5.44 2.53
N LEU A 170 -0.47 4.95 3.77
CA LEU A 170 0.27 5.43 4.92
C LEU A 170 1.48 4.54 5.15
N ALA A 171 2.68 5.14 5.10
CA ALA A 171 3.93 4.43 5.31
C ALA A 171 4.93 5.30 6.08
N ASN A 172 5.70 4.66 6.96
CA ASN A 172 6.88 5.22 7.60
C ASN A 172 7.68 4.08 8.26
N GLN A 173 8.72 3.60 7.57
CA GLN A 173 9.51 2.45 8.00
C GLN A 173 10.18 2.66 9.37
N ALA A 174 10.52 3.91 9.71
CA ALA A 174 11.14 4.24 11.00
C ALA A 174 10.15 4.11 12.17
N ILE A 175 8.84 4.20 11.90
CA ILE A 175 7.79 4.09 12.90
C ILE A 175 7.24 2.67 12.96
N SER A 176 6.86 2.09 11.82
CA SER A 176 6.23 0.78 11.74
C SER A 176 6.70 0.04 10.49
N LYS A 177 6.80 -1.29 10.59
CA LYS A 177 6.99 -2.14 9.40
C LYS A 177 5.70 -2.35 8.61
N GLU A 178 4.57 -1.82 9.11
CA GLU A 178 3.31 -1.89 8.39
C GLU A 178 3.19 -0.76 7.37
N VAL A 179 2.36 -1.04 6.36
CA VAL A 179 1.85 -0.08 5.39
C VAL A 179 0.34 -0.26 5.38
N LEU A 180 -0.40 0.84 5.34
CA LEU A 180 -1.87 0.83 5.31
C LEU A 180 -2.36 1.56 4.06
N TYR A 181 -3.49 1.17 3.50
CA TYR A 181 -4.20 2.06 2.59
C TYR A 181 -4.70 3.28 3.34
N LEU A 182 -4.67 4.45 2.69
CA LEU A 182 -5.36 5.63 3.18
C LEU A 182 -6.85 5.51 2.82
N PRO A 183 -7.79 5.43 3.79
CA PRO A 183 -9.21 5.29 3.48
C PRO A 183 -9.75 6.44 2.62
N ALA A 184 -10.75 6.14 1.79
CA ALA A 184 -11.27 7.08 0.79
C ALA A 184 -11.81 8.39 1.37
N GLU A 185 -12.35 8.36 2.59
CA GLU A 185 -12.84 9.54 3.31
C GLU A 185 -11.77 10.60 3.62
N TYR A 186 -10.48 10.25 3.51
CA TYR A 186 -9.35 11.15 3.76
C TYR A 186 -8.65 11.61 2.48
N TRP A 187 -9.18 11.30 1.30
CA TRP A 187 -8.62 11.76 0.04
C TRP A 187 -8.94 13.22 -0.22
N ASP A 188 -8.06 13.91 -0.95
CA ASP A 188 -8.41 15.20 -1.51
C ASP A 188 -9.37 15.03 -2.70
N LYS A 189 -10.02 16.14 -3.10
CA LYS A 189 -11.01 16.12 -4.18
C LYS A 189 -10.41 15.78 -5.55
N GLU A 190 -9.16 16.16 -5.81
CA GLU A 190 -8.50 15.89 -7.10
C GLU A 190 -8.22 14.39 -7.22
N TRP A 191 -7.66 13.79 -6.17
CA TRP A 191 -7.42 12.36 -6.09
C TRP A 191 -8.71 11.56 -6.18
N ALA A 192 -9.74 11.92 -5.42
CA ALA A 192 -11.04 11.25 -5.49
C ALA A 192 -11.61 11.26 -6.92
N SER A 193 -11.54 12.40 -7.61
CA SER A 193 -11.99 12.50 -9.01
C SER A 193 -11.13 11.68 -9.97
N PHE A 194 -9.83 11.52 -9.72
CA PHE A 194 -8.95 10.67 -10.51
C PHE A 194 -9.21 9.18 -10.27
N TYR A 195 -9.49 8.80 -9.02
CA TYR A 195 -9.67 7.43 -8.56
C TYR A 195 -11.07 6.88 -8.86
N GLU A 196 -12.03 7.74 -9.16
CA GLU A 196 -13.36 7.37 -9.67
C GLU A 196 -13.51 7.39 -11.21
N PRO A 197 -12.70 6.69 -12.04
CA PRO A 197 -13.06 6.48 -13.44
C PRO A 197 -13.67 5.08 -13.57
N LEU A 198 -14.99 5.00 -13.32
CA LEU A 198 -15.98 4.12 -13.98
C LEU A 198 -17.20 3.93 -13.05
N GLY A 199 -18.12 4.90 -13.13
CA GLY A 199 -19.58 4.68 -13.12
C GLY A 199 -20.25 4.01 -11.91
N LYS A 200 -21.34 4.65 -11.46
CA LYS A 200 -22.51 4.00 -10.87
C LYS A 200 -22.79 2.60 -11.42
#